data_AF-A0A966GWP8-F1
#
_entry.id   AF-A0A966GWP8-F1
#
_cell.length_a   1.000
_cell.length_b   1.000
_cell.length_c   1.000
_cell.angle_alpha   90.00
_cell.angle_beta   90.00
_cell.angle_gamma   90.00
#
_symmetry.space_group_name_H-M   'P 1'
#
loop_
_entity.id
_entity.type
_entity.pdbx_description
1 polymer ?
#
loop_
_entity_poly.entity_id
_entity_poly.type
_entity_poly.pdbx_seq_one_letter_code
_entity_poly.pdbx_strand_id
1 'polypeptide(L)'
;MPPPAAIIEIEPEITLVEFDEPVVEEEAAPAIHATQTKPAAVTKSTRGRRSLKTNALNADLVNIPDDETLFKKSYYSIGEVARMFRENQSLIRYWETEFDVLKPRKNKKGDRFFRPVDVKNLELIYDLLRRRKFTIEGAKDYLKKNKKAEEKFAMIRSLEKIKAFFLELKATL
;
A
#
# COMPACT_ATOMS: atom_id res chain seq x y z
N MET A 1 -21.33 -46.80 41.63
CA MET A 1 -20.69 -45.58 42.16
C MET A 1 -19.37 -45.43 41.43
N PRO A 2 -19.26 -44.58 40.41
CA PRO A 2 -18.01 -44.33 39.71
C PRO A 2 -17.09 -43.41 40.54
N PRO A 3 -15.75 -43.55 40.45
CA PRO A 3 -14.84 -42.60 41.07
C PRO A 3 -14.84 -41.26 40.31
N PRO A 4 -14.56 -40.13 40.98
CA PRO A 4 -14.52 -38.82 40.33
C PRO A 4 -13.32 -38.71 39.38
N ALA A 5 -13.56 -38.14 38.19
CA ALA A 5 -12.54 -37.86 37.19
C ALA A 5 -11.57 -36.79 37.71
N ALA A 6 -10.27 -37.07 37.68
CA ALA A 6 -9.23 -36.10 37.95
C ALA A 6 -9.14 -35.11 36.77
N ILE A 7 -9.33 -33.83 37.07
CA ILE A 7 -9.08 -32.72 36.14
C ILE A 7 -7.57 -32.51 36.12
N ILE A 8 -6.93 -32.75 34.98
CA ILE A 8 -5.52 -32.42 34.74
C ILE A 8 -5.50 -30.94 34.34
N GLU A 9 -5.07 -30.08 35.27
CA GLU A 9 -4.70 -28.70 34.98
C GLU A 9 -3.39 -28.73 34.17
N ILE A 10 -3.50 -28.40 32.87
CA ILE A 10 -2.34 -28.18 32.00
C ILE A 10 -2.07 -26.68 32.03
N GLU A 11 -1.10 -26.26 32.83
CA GLU A 11 -0.51 -24.93 32.69
C GLU A 11 0.36 -24.90 31.43
N PRO A 12 0.17 -23.95 30.50
CA PRO A 12 1.10 -23.78 29.39
C PRO A 12 2.35 -23.03 29.87
N GLU A 13 3.45 -23.77 30.03
CA GLU A 13 4.78 -23.22 30.27
C GLU A 13 5.27 -22.54 28.98
N ILE A 14 5.14 -21.21 28.93
CA ILE A 14 5.63 -20.38 27.82
C ILE A 14 7.14 -20.20 28.02
N THR A 15 7.93 -20.96 27.28
CA THR A 15 9.39 -20.77 27.23
C THR A 15 9.71 -19.45 26.52
N LEU A 16 10.21 -18.48 27.29
CA LEU A 16 10.81 -17.24 26.78
C LEU A 16 12.04 -17.57 25.93
N VAL A 17 11.93 -17.32 24.62
CA VAL A 17 13.09 -17.31 23.72
C VAL A 17 13.74 -15.94 23.86
N GLU A 18 14.93 -15.90 24.45
CA GLU A 18 15.80 -14.71 24.43
C GLU A 18 16.20 -14.42 22.98
N PHE A 19 15.55 -13.43 22.37
CA PHE A 19 16.01 -12.82 21.15
C PHE A 19 17.10 -11.81 21.51
N ASP A 20 18.34 -12.18 21.20
CA ASP A 20 19.50 -11.28 21.29
C ASP A 20 19.18 -9.98 20.53
N GLU A 21 19.15 -8.87 21.26
CA GLU A 21 18.94 -7.54 20.70
C GLU A 21 20.15 -7.18 19.82
N PRO A 22 19.96 -6.78 18.56
CA PRO A 22 21.06 -6.19 17.81
C PRO A 22 21.35 -4.81 18.39
N VAL A 23 22.50 -4.70 19.05
CA VAL A 23 23.11 -3.46 19.55
C VAL A 23 23.14 -2.43 18.43
N VAL A 24 22.27 -1.42 18.53
CA VAL A 24 22.33 -0.22 17.71
C VAL A 24 23.16 0.80 18.49
N GLU A 25 24.39 1.04 18.02
CA GLU A 25 25.25 2.12 18.53
C GLU A 25 24.56 3.47 18.35
N GLU A 26 24.26 4.09 19.49
CA GLU A 26 23.70 5.42 19.65
C GLU A 26 24.82 6.45 19.44
N GLU A 27 24.95 7.00 18.24
CA GLU A 27 25.77 8.20 18.01
C GLU A 27 24.92 9.48 18.21
N ALA A 28 25.41 10.33 19.09
CA ALA A 28 24.72 11.45 19.72
C ALA A 28 24.25 12.55 18.74
N ALA A 29 23.04 13.05 19.00
CA ALA A 29 22.49 14.24 18.39
C ALA A 29 23.19 15.53 18.86
N PRO A 30 23.43 16.52 17.97
CA PRO A 30 23.60 17.90 18.40
C PRO A 30 22.29 18.69 18.25
N ALA A 31 21.86 19.23 19.38
CA ALA A 31 21.02 20.42 19.61
C ALA A 31 20.23 21.01 18.42
N ILE A 32 18.90 20.90 18.54
CA ILE A 32 17.88 21.60 17.76
C ILE A 32 17.81 23.07 18.21
N HIS A 33 18.40 23.98 17.42
CA HIS A 33 18.00 25.39 17.43
C HIS A 33 16.82 25.58 16.47
N ALA A 34 15.71 26.07 17.02
CA ALA A 34 14.52 26.45 16.26
C ALA A 34 14.87 27.51 15.20
N THR A 35 14.75 27.15 13.92
CA THR A 35 14.70 28.12 12.82
C THR A 35 13.42 27.94 12.04
N GLN A 36 12.68 29.04 11.95
CA GLN A 36 11.41 29.14 11.25
C GLN A 36 11.61 29.00 9.73
N THR A 37 10.67 28.27 9.14
CA THR A 37 10.24 28.21 7.72
C THR A 37 10.95 29.06 6.66
N LYS A 38 11.38 28.38 5.59
CA LYS A 38 11.30 28.84 4.18
C LYS A 38 11.04 27.62 3.29
N PRO A 39 10.23 27.71 2.22
CA PRO A 39 9.99 26.57 1.34
C PRO A 39 11.29 26.22 0.62
N ALA A 40 11.83 25.05 0.92
CA ALA A 40 13.02 24.56 0.25
C ALA A 40 12.71 24.39 -1.25
N ALA A 41 13.39 25.18 -2.07
CA ALA A 41 13.39 25.05 -3.51
C ALA A 41 13.77 23.61 -3.88
N VAL A 42 12.95 22.98 -4.72
CA VAL A 42 13.23 21.68 -5.36
C VAL A 42 14.58 21.80 -6.08
N THR A 43 15.64 21.27 -5.47
CA THR A 43 16.93 21.15 -6.14
C THR A 43 16.74 20.16 -7.28
N LYS A 44 16.59 20.69 -8.50
CA LYS A 44 16.61 19.90 -9.73
C LYS A 44 17.98 19.22 -9.79
N SER A 45 18.03 17.94 -9.45
CA SER A 45 19.23 17.14 -9.66
C SER A 45 19.50 17.05 -11.16
N THR A 46 20.48 17.80 -11.64
CA THR A 46 21.07 17.64 -12.97
C THR A 46 21.89 16.35 -12.99
N ARG A 47 21.20 15.21 -13.11
CA ARG A 47 21.68 13.93 -13.70
C ARG A 47 20.59 12.87 -13.50
N GLY A 48 19.73 12.77 -14.51
CA GLY A 48 19.10 11.58 -15.11
C GLY A 48 18.68 10.33 -14.33
N ARG A 49 18.94 10.15 -13.02
CA ARG A 49 18.52 8.95 -12.28
C ARG A 49 17.90 9.35 -10.96
N ARG A 50 16.57 9.36 -10.91
CA ARG A 50 15.83 9.46 -9.64
C ARG A 50 16.29 8.31 -8.74
N SER A 51 16.72 8.63 -7.53
CA SER A 51 17.13 7.65 -6.53
C SER A 51 15.97 6.70 -6.19
N LEU A 52 16.25 5.39 -6.13
CA LEU A 52 15.26 4.33 -5.84
C LEU A 52 14.50 4.56 -4.52
N LYS A 53 15.09 5.32 -3.59
CA LYS A 53 14.51 5.69 -2.30
C LYS A 53 13.26 6.58 -2.45
N THR A 54 13.21 7.42 -3.49
CA THR A 54 12.07 8.35 -3.71
C THR A 54 10.78 7.63 -4.08
N ASN A 55 10.88 6.51 -4.80
CA ASN A 55 9.71 5.72 -5.19
C ASN A 55 9.13 4.89 -4.04
N ALA A 56 9.93 4.51 -3.03
CA ALA A 56 9.45 3.77 -1.88
C ALA A 56 8.57 4.63 -0.96
N LEU A 57 8.93 5.90 -0.75
CA LEU A 57 8.16 6.84 0.06
C LEU A 57 6.78 7.17 -0.53
N ASN A 58 6.61 7.04 -1.84
CA ASN A 58 5.31 7.27 -2.47
C ASN A 58 4.31 6.13 -2.21
N ALA A 59 4.79 4.94 -1.85
CA ALA A 59 3.97 3.74 -1.64
C ALA A 59 2.89 3.94 -0.57
N ASP A 60 3.19 4.74 0.44
CA ASP A 60 2.30 4.99 1.58
C ASP A 60 1.42 6.25 1.39
N LEU A 61 1.57 6.95 0.26
CA LEU A 61 0.89 8.22 -0.03
C LEU A 61 -0.21 8.12 -1.09
N VAL A 62 -0.74 6.91 -1.29
CA VAL A 62 -1.88 6.68 -2.18
C VAL A 62 -3.14 7.27 -1.53
N ASN A 63 -3.78 8.22 -2.22
CA ASN A 63 -5.03 8.83 -1.76
C ASN A 63 -6.16 8.35 -2.66
N ILE A 64 -6.62 7.12 -2.41
CA ILE A 64 -7.77 6.55 -3.09
C ILE A 64 -9.02 6.81 -2.21
N PRO A 65 -10.05 7.46 -2.78
CA PRO A 65 -11.32 7.64 -2.09
C PRO A 65 -11.98 6.32 -1.68
N ASP A 66 -12.86 6.35 -0.69
CA ASP A 66 -13.62 5.16 -0.30
C ASP A 66 -14.42 4.58 -1.45
N ASP A 67 -14.62 3.26 -1.41
CA ASP A 67 -15.35 2.48 -2.42
C ASP A 67 -16.70 3.12 -2.78
N GLU A 68 -17.47 3.58 -1.80
CA GLU A 68 -18.76 4.23 -2.02
C GLU A 68 -18.67 5.46 -2.94
N THR A 69 -17.64 6.29 -2.71
CA THR A 69 -17.40 7.49 -3.54
C THR A 69 -16.87 7.12 -4.91
N LEU A 70 -16.11 6.01 -5.01
CA LEU A 70 -15.55 5.52 -6.26
C LEU A 70 -16.63 4.96 -7.18
N PHE A 71 -17.64 4.27 -6.65
CA PHE A 71 -18.75 3.73 -7.45
C PHE A 71 -19.79 4.77 -7.85
N LYS A 72 -19.76 5.97 -7.27
CA LYS A 72 -20.65 7.07 -7.66
C LYS A 72 -20.41 7.54 -9.10
N LYS A 73 -19.18 7.39 -9.62
CA LYS A 73 -18.82 7.76 -11.00
C LYS A 73 -18.44 6.51 -11.79
N SER A 74 -19.06 6.28 -12.95
CA SER A 74 -18.81 5.06 -13.73
C SER A 74 -17.47 5.04 -14.48
N TYR A 75 -16.88 6.21 -14.74
CA TYR A 75 -15.64 6.34 -15.52
C TYR A 75 -14.74 7.45 -14.97
N TYR A 76 -13.45 7.15 -14.86
CA TYR A 76 -12.39 8.06 -14.48
C TYR A 76 -11.41 8.25 -15.62
N SER A 77 -11.03 9.49 -15.88
CA SER A 77 -9.96 9.79 -16.85
C SER A 77 -8.60 9.36 -16.31
N ILE A 78 -7.65 9.04 -17.19
CA ILE A 78 -6.29 8.68 -16.77
C ILE A 78 -5.61 9.78 -15.93
N GLY A 79 -5.97 11.05 -16.13
CA GLY A 79 -5.46 12.16 -15.34
C GLY A 79 -5.96 12.16 -13.89
N GLU A 80 -7.24 11.82 -13.67
CA GLU A 80 -7.82 11.66 -12.34
C GLU A 80 -7.17 10.48 -11.61
N VAL A 81 -7.06 9.34 -12.29
CA VAL A 81 -6.42 8.12 -11.75
C VAL A 81 -4.97 8.42 -11.35
N ALA A 82 -4.18 9.00 -12.24
CA ALA A 82 -2.79 9.37 -11.95
C ALA A 82 -2.65 10.27 -10.70
N ARG A 83 -3.61 11.18 -10.47
CA ARG A 83 -3.63 12.05 -9.29
C ARG A 83 -3.92 11.28 -8.00
N MET A 84 -4.83 10.31 -8.03
CA MET A 84 -5.17 9.45 -6.87
C MET A 84 -3.95 8.63 -6.41
N PHE A 85 -3.24 8.04 -7.37
CA PHE A 85 -2.04 7.24 -7.11
C PHE A 85 -0.75 8.06 -6.93
N ARG A 86 -0.80 9.38 -7.19
CA ARG A 86 0.37 10.28 -7.27
C ARG A 86 1.48 9.76 -8.19
N GLU A 87 1.09 9.05 -9.24
CA GLU A 87 2.00 8.45 -10.22
C GLU A 87 1.86 9.14 -11.58
N ASN A 88 2.83 8.92 -12.47
CA ASN A 88 2.76 9.47 -13.83
C ASN A 88 1.71 8.70 -14.67
N GLN A 89 0.92 9.42 -15.46
CA GLN A 89 0.00 8.82 -16.44
C GLN A 89 0.71 7.80 -17.35
N SER A 90 1.97 8.03 -17.74
CA SER A 90 2.72 7.08 -18.56
C SER A 90 2.95 5.74 -17.86
N LEU A 91 3.10 5.73 -16.54
CA LEU A 91 3.23 4.50 -15.76
C LEU A 91 1.90 3.74 -15.72
N ILE A 92 0.79 4.46 -15.54
CA ILE A 92 -0.56 3.87 -15.57
C ILE A 92 -0.86 3.27 -16.97
N ARG A 93 -0.45 3.96 -18.06
CA ARG A 93 -0.55 3.41 -19.43
C ARG A 93 0.29 2.15 -19.60
N TYR A 94 1.47 2.13 -19.00
CA TYR A 94 2.34 0.95 -19.05
C TYR A 94 1.74 -0.22 -18.28
N TRP A 95 1.16 0.01 -17.11
CA TRP A 95 0.46 -1.04 -16.37
C TRP A 95 -0.78 -1.57 -17.11
N GLU A 96 -1.54 -0.72 -17.80
CA GLU A 96 -2.61 -1.20 -18.69
C GLU A 96 -2.07 -2.20 -19.72
N THR A 97 -0.93 -1.93 -20.36
CA THR A 97 -0.39 -2.83 -21.38
C THR A 97 0.16 -4.13 -20.80
N GLU A 98 0.64 -4.08 -19.56
CA GLU A 98 1.21 -5.25 -18.90
C GLU A 98 0.14 -6.16 -18.27
N PHE A 99 -0.93 -5.58 -17.72
CA PHE A 99 -1.95 -6.32 -16.96
C PHE A 99 -3.26 -6.43 -17.73
N ASP A 100 -3.55 -7.62 -18.27
CA ASP A 100 -4.81 -7.93 -18.99
C ASP A 100 -6.10 -7.77 -18.15
N VAL A 101 -5.93 -7.67 -16.82
CA VAL A 101 -7.01 -7.44 -15.85
C VAL A 101 -7.57 -6.02 -15.99
N LEU A 102 -6.77 -5.06 -16.46
CA LEU A 102 -7.20 -3.69 -16.68
C LEU A 102 -7.79 -3.57 -18.08
N LYS A 103 -9.07 -3.17 -18.16
CA LYS A 103 -9.78 -3.03 -19.45
C LYS A 103 -10.30 -1.62 -19.63
N PRO A 104 -9.41 -0.60 -19.70
CA PRO A 104 -9.84 0.78 -19.89
C PRO A 104 -10.51 0.95 -21.26
N ARG A 105 -11.59 1.71 -21.28
CA ARG A 105 -12.28 2.07 -22.52
C ARG A 105 -11.49 3.17 -23.23
N LYS A 106 -11.21 2.95 -24.51
CA LYS A 106 -10.55 3.94 -25.39
C LYS A 106 -11.60 4.73 -26.16
N ASN A 107 -11.45 6.05 -26.18
CA ASN A 107 -12.26 6.92 -27.03
C ASN A 107 -11.65 7.04 -28.44
N LYS A 108 -12.40 7.56 -29.42
CA LYS A 108 -11.93 7.79 -30.81
C LYS A 108 -10.67 8.67 -30.88
N LYS A 109 -10.45 9.54 -29.89
CA LYS A 109 -9.28 10.42 -29.74
C LYS A 109 -8.05 9.73 -29.12
N GLY A 110 -8.21 8.52 -28.56
CA GLY A 110 -7.14 7.80 -27.85
C GLY A 110 -7.09 8.05 -26.34
N ASP A 111 -8.04 8.83 -25.80
CA ASP A 111 -8.18 9.01 -24.36
C ASP A 111 -8.66 7.71 -23.69
N ARG A 112 -8.12 7.43 -22.50
CA ARG A 112 -8.37 6.21 -21.72
C ARG A 112 -9.24 6.53 -20.52
N PHE A 113 -10.31 5.75 -20.36
CA PHE A 113 -11.22 5.83 -19.24
C PHE A 113 -11.22 4.52 -18.47
N PHE A 114 -10.99 4.61 -17.16
CA PHE A 114 -10.95 3.50 -16.23
C PHE A 114 -12.30 3.39 -15.51
N ARG A 115 -12.81 2.18 -15.34
CA ARG A 115 -13.98 1.93 -14.50
C ARG A 115 -13.55 1.90 -13.02
N PRO A 116 -14.47 2.10 -12.06
CA PRO A 116 -14.20 1.89 -10.64
C PRO A 116 -13.52 0.55 -10.34
N VAL A 117 -13.95 -0.51 -11.04
CA VAL A 117 -13.35 -1.86 -10.93
C VAL A 117 -11.88 -1.86 -11.39
N ASP A 118 -11.57 -1.18 -12.49
CA ASP A 118 -10.18 -1.08 -12.96
C ASP A 118 -9.30 -0.28 -11.98
N VAL A 119 -9.87 0.74 -11.32
CA VAL A 119 -9.17 1.53 -10.29
C VAL A 119 -8.83 0.66 -9.08
N LYS A 120 -9.74 -0.21 -8.64
CA LYS A 120 -9.47 -1.19 -7.57
C LYS A 120 -8.39 -2.20 -7.96
N ASN A 121 -8.42 -2.68 -9.20
CA ASN A 121 -7.39 -3.59 -9.71
C ASN A 121 -6.03 -2.89 -9.79
N LEU A 122 -6.01 -1.60 -10.17
CA LEU A 122 -4.81 -0.76 -10.14
C LEU A 122 -4.26 -0.59 -8.72
N GLU A 123 -5.13 -0.43 -7.72
CA GLU A 123 -4.75 -0.37 -6.31
C GLU A 123 -4.04 -1.66 -5.86
N LEU A 124 -4.61 -2.82 -6.18
CA LEU A 124 -3.98 -4.11 -5.89
C LEU A 124 -2.61 -4.24 -6.58
N ILE A 125 -2.53 -3.89 -7.87
CA ILE A 125 -1.27 -3.93 -8.63
C ILE A 125 -0.23 -2.99 -7.99
N TYR A 126 -0.65 -1.79 -7.59
CA TYR A 126 0.21 -0.81 -6.93
C TYR A 126 0.82 -1.39 -5.65
N ASP A 127 0.00 -2.00 -4.81
CA ASP A 127 0.45 -2.59 -3.54
C ASP A 127 1.42 -3.76 -3.75
N LEU A 128 1.18 -4.60 -4.76
CA LEU A 128 2.11 -5.69 -5.11
C LEU A 128 3.48 -5.15 -5.54
N LEU A 129 3.51 -4.13 -6.39
CA LEU A 129 4.76 -3.58 -6.94
C LEU A 129 5.51 -2.69 -5.94
N ARG A 130 4.78 -1.86 -5.18
CA ARG A 130 5.37 -0.82 -4.32
C ARG A 130 5.57 -1.29 -2.89
N ARG A 131 4.57 -1.89 -2.27
CA ARG A 131 4.66 -2.35 -0.87
C ARG A 131 5.38 -3.69 -0.79
N ARG A 132 4.97 -4.66 -1.61
CA ARG A 132 5.52 -6.02 -1.59
C ARG A 132 6.73 -6.25 -2.53
N LYS A 133 7.11 -5.25 -3.32
CA LYS A 133 8.29 -5.26 -4.21
C LYS A 133 8.31 -6.43 -5.22
N PHE A 134 7.14 -6.87 -5.68
CA PHE A 134 7.09 -7.84 -6.79
C PHE A 134 7.61 -7.21 -8.09
N THR A 135 8.17 -8.04 -8.96
CA THR A 135 8.38 -7.69 -10.36
C THR A 135 7.04 -7.68 -11.10
N ILE A 136 7.00 -7.07 -12.28
CA ILE A 136 5.77 -7.03 -13.10
C ILE A 136 5.31 -8.46 -13.44
N GLU A 137 6.24 -9.34 -13.84
CA GLU A 137 5.96 -10.75 -14.08
C GLU A 137 5.45 -11.47 -12.82
N GLY A 138 6.11 -11.25 -11.67
CA GLY A 138 5.69 -11.84 -10.40
C GLY A 138 4.29 -11.38 -9.97
N ALA A 139 3.94 -10.12 -10.21
CA ALA A 139 2.61 -9.59 -9.93
C ALA A 139 1.54 -10.20 -10.86
N LYS A 140 1.84 -10.38 -12.17
CA LYS A 140 0.93 -11.07 -13.10
C LYS A 140 0.69 -12.51 -12.66
N ASP A 141 1.76 -13.21 -12.29
CA ASP A 141 1.69 -14.58 -11.79
C ASP A 141 0.88 -14.67 -10.50
N TYR A 142 1.05 -13.72 -9.59
CA TYR A 142 0.29 -13.66 -8.35
C TYR A 142 -1.21 -13.52 -8.61
N LEU A 143 -1.59 -12.61 -9.51
CA LEU A 143 -2.99 -12.38 -9.91
C LEU A 143 -3.60 -13.60 -10.60
N LYS A 144 -2.83 -14.32 -11.44
CA LYS A 144 -3.30 -15.53 -12.12
C LYS A 144 -3.47 -16.72 -11.16
N LYS A 145 -2.51 -16.92 -10.26
CA LYS A 145 -2.48 -18.07 -9.33
C LYS A 145 -3.48 -17.90 -8.18
N ASN A 146 -3.67 -16.68 -7.68
CA ASN A 146 -4.55 -16.41 -6.55
C ASN A 146 -5.84 -15.72 -7.00
N LYS A 147 -6.86 -16.50 -7.39
CA LYS A 147 -8.22 -15.95 -7.62
C LYS A 147 -8.80 -15.26 -6.38
N LYS A 148 -8.36 -15.67 -5.18
CA LYS A 148 -8.71 -15.04 -3.90
C LYS A 148 -7.80 -13.85 -3.51
N ALA A 149 -6.94 -13.38 -4.42
CA ALA A 149 -6.08 -12.22 -4.13
C ALA A 149 -6.91 -10.97 -3.83
N GLU A 150 -8.00 -10.76 -4.57
CA GLU A 150 -8.93 -9.64 -4.37
C GLU A 150 -9.59 -9.71 -2.98
N GLU A 151 -10.09 -10.88 -2.57
CA GLU A 151 -10.70 -11.09 -1.24
C GLU A 151 -9.70 -10.84 -0.11
N LYS A 152 -8.48 -11.40 -0.22
CA LYS A 152 -7.40 -11.18 0.76
C LYS A 152 -7.03 -9.71 0.85
N PHE A 153 -6.97 -9.02 -0.29
CA PHE A 153 -6.66 -7.60 -0.34
C PHE A 153 -7.76 -6.76 0.33
N ALA A 154 -9.03 -7.04 0.04
CA ALA A 154 -10.16 -6.38 0.68
C ALA A 154 -10.14 -6.58 2.20
N MET A 155 -9.83 -7.80 2.66
CA MET A 155 -9.68 -8.09 4.08
C MET A 155 -8.54 -7.28 4.71
N ILE A 156 -7.35 -7.25 4.10
CA ILE A 156 -6.21 -6.46 4.58
C ILE A 156 -6.59 -4.99 4.71
N ARG A 157 -7.26 -4.42 3.70
CA ARG A 157 -7.70 -3.02 3.74
C ARG A 157 -8.67 -2.74 4.89
N SER A 158 -9.59 -3.66 5.17
CA SER A 158 -10.52 -3.50 6.31
C SER A 158 -9.77 -3.48 7.65
N LEU A 159 -8.77 -4.36 7.81
CA LEU A 159 -7.94 -4.41 9.00
C LEU A 159 -7.05 -3.17 9.15
N GLU A 160 -6.52 -2.64 8.04
CA GLU A 160 -5.75 -1.39 8.04
C GLU A 160 -6.61 -0.20 8.48
N LYS A 161 -7.87 -0.12 8.03
CA LYS A 161 -8.81 0.93 8.49
C LYS A 161 -9.07 0.82 9.99
N ILE A 162 -9.32 -0.39 10.49
CA ILE A 162 -9.55 -0.63 11.92
C ILE A 162 -8.31 -0.23 12.74
N LYS A 163 -7.11 -0.61 12.27
CA LYS A 163 -5.85 -0.22 12.91
C LYS A 163 -5.68 1.30 12.95
N ALA A 164 -5.96 1.99 11.84
CA ALA A 164 -5.86 3.45 11.77
C ALA A 164 -6.82 4.11 12.76
N PHE A 165 -8.06 3.64 12.83
CA PHE A 165 -9.07 4.13 13.78
C PHE A 165 -8.61 3.99 15.24
N PHE A 166 -8.06 2.83 15.63
CA PHE A 166 -7.53 2.64 16.98
C PHE A 166 -6.31 3.52 17.27
N LEU A 167 -5.46 3.79 16.29
CA LEU A 167 -4.33 4.72 16.47
C LEU A 167 -4.80 6.15 16.68
N GLU A 168 -5.84 6.60 15.98
CA GLU A 168 -6.47 7.91 16.20
C GLU A 168 -7.10 8.00 17.60
N LEU A 169 -7.81 6.96 18.03
CA LEU A 169 -8.34 6.89 19.40
C LEU A 169 -7.23 6.92 20.46
N LYS A 170 -6.14 6.20 20.23
CA LYS A 170 -4.98 6.23 21.13
C LYS A 170 -4.32 7.61 21.18
N ALA A 171 -4.28 8.34 20.06
CA ALA A 171 -3.66 9.67 20.00
C ALA A 171 -4.53 10.78 20.60
N THR A 172 -5.84 10.53 20.72
CA THR A 172 -6.81 11.48 21.31
C THR A 172 -6.99 11.31 22.81
N LEU A 173 -6.48 10.22 23.39
CA LEU A 173 -6.47 9.94 24.83
C LEU A 173 -5.09 10.24 25.43
#